data_AF-X1EWJ8-F1
#
_entry.id   AF-X1EWJ8-F1
#
_cell.length_a   1.000
_cell.length_b   1.000
_cell.length_c   1.000
_cell.angle_alpha   90.00
_cell.angle_beta   90.00
_cell.angle_gamma   90.00
#
_symmetry.space_group_name_H-M   'P 1'
#
loop_
_entity.id
_entity.type
_entity.pdbx_description
1 polymer ?
#
loop_
_entity_poly.entity_id
_entity_poly.type
_entity_poly.pdbx_seq_one_letter_code
_entity_poly.pdbx_strand_id
1 'polypeptide(L)'
;MKRYFARKLFIYMLTFFFAVTIDWLIPRFMPGNPVQNLLARAALRAEAAEVMYGYFTRAFGLDVPIWQQYLNFWNALFHGDLGISVYLFPQPVIKIIMRAVPYDIFLLLPAVLLSWIAGNKFGAFAA
;
A
#
# COMPACT_ATOMS: atom_id res chain seq x y z
N MET A 1 -21.65 13.13 23.57
CA MET A 1 -20.90 13.50 22.35
C MET A 1 -19.38 13.33 22.48
N LYS A 2 -18.67 14.01 23.41
CA LYS A 2 -17.20 13.88 23.55
C LYS A 2 -16.68 12.44 23.73
N ARG A 3 -17.34 11.65 24.61
CA ARG A 3 -17.00 10.23 24.82
C ARG A 3 -17.24 9.35 23.59
N TYR A 4 -18.28 9.64 22.81
CA TYR A 4 -18.57 8.92 21.56
C TYR A 4 -17.51 9.22 20.50
N PHE A 5 -17.17 10.51 20.32
CA PHE A 5 -16.14 10.94 19.38
C PHE A 5 -14.77 10.37 19.73
N ALA A 6 -14.38 10.43 21.01
CA ALA A 6 -13.13 9.84 21.49
C ALA A 6 -13.06 8.32 21.22
N ARG A 7 -14.17 7.59 21.48
CA ARG A 7 -14.24 6.15 21.19
C ARG A 7 -14.09 5.88 19.70
N LYS A 8 -14.76 6.64 18.83
CA LYS A 8 -14.68 6.49 17.38
C LYS A 8 -13.28 6.79 16.85
N LEU A 9 -12.67 7.88 17.31
CA LEU A 9 -11.31 8.25 16.93
C LEU A 9 -10.31 7.17 17.35
N PHE A 10 -10.42 6.65 18.57
CA PHE A 10 -9.58 5.56 19.04
C PHE A 10 -9.69 4.31 18.16
N ILE A 11 -10.92 3.90 17.82
CA ILE A 11 -11.16 2.76 16.93
C ILE A 11 -10.51 3.01 15.56
N TYR A 12 -10.70 4.19 14.97
CA TYR A 12 -10.12 4.49 13.65
C TYR A 12 -8.59 4.56 13.67
N MET A 13 -7.98 5.14 14.71
CA MET A 13 -6.53 5.14 14.88
C MET A 13 -5.99 3.73 15.03
N LEU A 14 -6.68 2.88 15.79
CA LEU A 14 -6.31 1.48 15.98
C LEU A 14 -6.43 0.71 14.66
N THR A 15 -7.55 0.85 13.94
CA THR A 15 -7.74 0.25 12.61
C THR A 15 -6.66 0.71 11.62
N PHE A 16 -6.35 2.01 11.57
CA PHE A 16 -5.30 2.55 10.71
C PHE A 16 -3.94 1.97 11.06
N PHE A 17 -3.59 1.93 12.35
CA PHE A 17 -2.33 1.34 12.81
C PHE A 17 -2.18 -0.11 12.37
N PHE A 18 -3.21 -0.94 12.58
CA PHE A 18 -3.17 -2.34 12.16
C PHE A 18 -3.14 -2.49 10.65
N ALA A 19 -3.91 -1.71 9.89
CA ALA A 19 -3.90 -1.75 8.43
C ALA A 19 -2.51 -1.44 7.88
N VAL A 20 -1.90 -0.32 8.30
CA VAL A 20 -0.55 0.08 7.89
C VAL A 20 0.49 -0.97 8.28
N THR A 21 0.36 -1.55 9.48
CA THR A 21 1.27 -2.61 9.94
C THR A 21 1.16 -3.84 9.03
N ILE A 22 -0.06 -4.27 8.71
CA ILE A 22 -0.32 -5.42 7.85
C ILE A 22 0.19 -5.16 6.43
N ASP A 23 -0.07 -3.99 5.86
CA ASP A 23 0.41 -3.60 4.52
C ASP A 23 1.94 -3.59 4.45
N TRP A 24 2.59 -3.17 5.53
CA TRP A 24 4.04 -3.30 5.66
C TRP A 24 4.46 -4.77 5.77
N LEU A 25 3.77 -5.58 6.57
CA LEU A 25 4.12 -6.96 6.87
C LEU A 25 4.05 -7.88 5.65
N ILE A 26 2.95 -7.83 4.91
CA ILE A 26 2.65 -8.75 3.79
C ILE A 26 3.85 -8.93 2.85
N PRO A 27 4.43 -7.88 2.23
CA PRO A 27 5.52 -8.05 1.28
C PRO A 27 6.84 -8.54 1.91
N ARG A 28 7.05 -8.40 3.23
CA ARG A 28 8.25 -8.92 3.91
C ARG A 28 8.12 -10.39 4.32
N PHE A 29 6.89 -10.86 4.51
CA PHE A 29 6.60 -12.27 4.83
C PHE A 29 6.25 -13.11 3.60
N MET A 30 5.98 -12.47 2.46
CA MET A 30 5.85 -13.18 1.19
C MET A 30 7.14 -13.95 0.87
N PRO A 31 7.04 -15.22 0.45
CA PRO A 31 8.22 -16.00 0.08
C PRO A 31 8.88 -15.39 -1.16
N GLY A 32 10.21 -15.33 -1.13
CA GLY A 32 11.04 -14.78 -2.20
C GLY A 32 11.61 -13.40 -1.89
N ASN A 33 12.73 -13.06 -2.53
CA ASN A 33 13.39 -11.78 -2.30
C ASN A 33 12.92 -10.76 -3.37
N PRO A 34 12.29 -9.63 -2.96
CA PRO A 34 11.76 -8.64 -3.89
C PRO A 34 12.82 -8.07 -4.82
N VAL A 35 14.06 -7.91 -4.33
CA VAL A 35 15.18 -7.42 -5.14
C VAL A 35 15.62 -8.48 -6.15
N GLN A 36 15.67 -9.76 -5.77
CA GLN A 36 15.98 -10.83 -6.72
C GLN A 36 14.91 -10.94 -7.82
N ASN A 37 13.64 -10.81 -7.46
CA ASN A 37 12.54 -10.82 -8.42
C ASN A 37 12.61 -9.63 -9.40
N LEU A 38 12.96 -8.44 -8.90
CA LEU A 38 13.21 -7.25 -9.72
C LEU A 38 14.35 -7.50 -10.72
N LEU A 39 15.48 -8.03 -10.26
CA LEU A 39 16.65 -8.30 -11.09
C LEU A 39 16.41 -9.39 -12.13
N ALA A 40 15.69 -10.46 -11.74
CA ALA A 40 15.32 -11.54 -12.64
C ALA A 40 14.48 -11.02 -13.81
N ARG A 41 13.57 -10.07 -13.55
CA ARG A 41 12.76 -9.40 -14.59
C ARG A 41 13.58 -8.46 -15.47
N ALA A 42 14.63 -7.86 -14.94
CA ALA A 42 15.51 -6.96 -15.69
C ALA A 42 16.48 -7.69 -16.65
N ALA A 43 16.53 -9.04 -16.63
CA ALA A 43 17.35 -9.87 -17.51
C ALA A 43 18.85 -9.46 -17.56
N LEU A 44 19.39 -9.04 -16.41
CA LEU A 44 20.78 -8.60 -16.29
C LEU A 44 21.76 -9.80 -16.35
N ARG A 45 22.97 -9.56 -16.89
CA ARG A 45 24.10 -10.51 -16.78
C ARG A 45 24.45 -10.72 -15.30
N ALA A 46 24.90 -11.92 -14.94
CA ALA A 46 25.10 -12.34 -13.54
C ALA A 46 25.95 -11.37 -12.70
N GLU A 47 27.07 -10.85 -13.23
CA GLU A 47 27.92 -9.87 -12.54
C GLU A 47 27.22 -8.52 -12.30
N ALA A 48 26.42 -8.05 -13.26
CA ALA A 48 25.66 -6.81 -13.09
C ALA A 48 24.50 -6.99 -12.09
N ALA A 49 23.99 -8.21 -11.94
CA ALA A 49 22.92 -8.53 -11.02
C ALA A 49 23.36 -8.43 -9.55
N GLU A 50 24.57 -8.87 -9.20
CA GLU A 50 25.06 -8.76 -7.81
C GLU A 50 25.28 -7.31 -7.37
N VAL A 51 25.89 -6.48 -8.23
CA VAL A 51 26.10 -5.06 -7.95
C VAL A 51 24.76 -4.33 -7.79
N MET A 52 23.80 -4.61 -8.68
CA MET A 52 22.47 -4.04 -8.61
C MET A 52 21.69 -4.56 -7.39
N TYR A 53 21.91 -5.81 -6.96
CA TYR A 53 21.31 -6.36 -5.75
C TYR A 53 21.70 -5.55 -4.50
N GLY A 54 23.00 -5.28 -4.32
CA GLY A 54 23.50 -4.49 -3.19
C GLY A 54 23.04 -3.03 -3.24
N TYR A 55 22.85 -2.48 -4.44
CA TYR A 55 22.28 -1.14 -4.62
C TYR A 55 20.80 -1.09 -4.20
N PHE A 56 19.98 -2.00 -4.72
CA PHE A 56 18.55 -2.01 -4.42
C PHE A 56 18.24 -2.42 -2.98
N THR A 57 19.01 -3.33 -2.40
CA THR A 57 18.87 -3.69 -0.98
C THR A 57 18.99 -2.45 -0.09
N ARG A 58 19.97 -1.58 -0.37
CA ARG A 58 20.13 -0.30 0.33
C ARG A 58 19.05 0.72 -0.05
N ALA A 59 18.70 0.83 -1.32
CA ALA A 59 17.68 1.77 -1.79
C ALA A 59 16.29 1.49 -1.20
N PHE A 60 15.97 0.22 -0.95
CA PHE A 60 14.73 -0.19 -0.27
C PHE A 60 14.86 -0.28 1.26
N GLY A 61 16.03 0.05 1.83
CA GLY A 61 16.29 0.00 3.27
C GLY A 61 16.17 -1.41 3.86
N LEU A 62 16.50 -2.44 3.09
CA LEU A 62 16.44 -3.84 3.51
C LEU A 62 17.72 -4.30 4.25
N ASP A 63 18.73 -3.44 4.32
CA ASP A 63 20.03 -3.65 4.96
C ASP A 63 20.05 -3.32 6.46
N VAL A 64 18.98 -2.74 7.00
CA VAL A 64 18.85 -2.38 8.43
C VAL A 64 17.99 -3.39 9.20
N PRO A 65 18.12 -3.47 10.55
CA PRO A 65 17.29 -4.33 11.37
C PRO A 65 15.79 -4.12 11.14
N ILE A 66 15.00 -5.19 11.25
CA ILE A 66 13.56 -5.19 10.90
C ILE A 66 12.75 -4.11 11.63
N TRP A 67 13.09 -3.80 12.88
CA TRP A 67 12.44 -2.75 13.65
C TRP A 67 12.75 -1.35 13.10
N GLN A 68 13.96 -1.12 12.58
CA GLN A 68 14.32 0.14 11.90
C GLN A 68 13.58 0.27 10.58
N GLN A 69 13.45 -0.82 9.82
CA GLN A 69 12.66 -0.82 8.58
C GLN A 69 11.22 -0.40 8.83
N TYR A 70 10.63 -0.86 9.94
CA TYR A 70 9.27 -0.51 10.34
C TYR A 70 9.14 0.95 10.75
N LEU A 71 10.07 1.47 11.57
CA LEU A 71 10.06 2.88 11.98
C LEU A 71 10.31 3.83 10.80
N ASN A 72 11.23 3.47 9.90
CA ASN A 72 11.52 4.24 8.69
C ASN A 72 10.29 4.30 7.78
N PHE A 73 9.55 3.19 7.65
CA PHE A 73 8.31 3.16 6.89
C PHE A 73 7.24 4.10 7.47
N TRP A 74 7.03 4.07 8.80
CA TRP A 74 6.11 5.00 9.46
C TRP A 74 6.54 6.46 9.28
N ASN A 75 7.82 6.75 9.40
CA ASN A 75 8.35 8.10 9.17
C ASN A 75 8.05 8.56 7.74
N ALA A 76 8.39 7.73 6.74
CA ALA A 76 8.12 8.04 5.33
C ALA A 76 6.62 8.25 5.06
N LEU A 77 5.76 7.37 5.60
CA LEU A 77 4.30 7.46 5.46
C LEU A 77 3.74 8.80 5.95
N PHE A 78 4.18 9.27 7.12
CA PHE A 78 3.72 10.56 7.65
C PHE A 78 4.26 11.76 6.87
N HIS A 79 5.34 11.60 6.11
CA HIS A 79 5.84 12.61 5.16
C HIS A 79 5.20 12.49 3.76
N GLY A 80 4.27 11.55 3.57
CA GLY A 80 3.62 11.30 2.28
C GLY A 80 4.50 10.53 1.29
N ASP A 81 5.62 9.96 1.74
CA ASP A 81 6.49 9.12 0.94
C ASP A 81 6.11 7.64 1.09
N LEU A 82 5.52 7.09 0.03
CA LEU A 82 5.16 5.68 -0.07
C LEU A 82 6.26 4.82 -0.71
N GLY A 83 7.40 5.44 -1.04
CA GLY A 83 8.53 4.82 -1.69
C GLY A 83 8.33 4.56 -3.19
N ILE A 84 9.22 3.73 -3.73
CA ILE A 84 9.23 3.32 -5.14
C ILE A 84 8.61 1.93 -5.28
N SER A 85 7.83 1.74 -6.35
CA SER A 85 7.26 0.44 -6.66
C SER A 85 8.34 -0.58 -6.98
N VAL A 86 8.34 -1.71 -6.28
CA VAL A 86 9.18 -2.88 -6.60
C VAL A 86 8.70 -3.54 -7.90
N TYR A 87 7.40 -3.46 -8.22
CA TYR A 87 6.84 -4.08 -9.42
C TYR A 87 6.97 -3.19 -10.67
N LEU A 88 6.67 -1.89 -10.54
CA LEU A 88 6.76 -0.89 -11.61
C LEU A 88 7.98 0.02 -11.40
N PHE A 89 9.13 -0.53 -11.05
CA PHE A 89 10.33 0.27 -10.81
C PHE A 89 10.75 1.04 -12.09
N PRO A 90 11.18 2.32 -12.02
CA PRO A 90 11.41 3.17 -10.84
C PRO A 90 10.25 4.13 -10.52
N GLN A 91 8.98 3.72 -10.66
CA GLN A 91 7.85 4.62 -10.45
C GLN A 91 7.52 4.83 -8.95
N PRO A 92 7.38 6.08 -8.47
CA PRO A 92 6.88 6.36 -7.12
C PRO A 92 5.47 5.80 -6.93
N VAL A 93 5.22 5.14 -5.80
CA VAL A 93 3.93 4.51 -5.49
C VAL A 93 2.80 5.54 -5.52
N ILE A 94 3.03 6.73 -4.96
CA ILE A 94 2.04 7.81 -4.94
C ILE A 94 1.59 8.22 -6.35
N LYS A 95 2.49 8.23 -7.35
CA LYS A 95 2.13 8.57 -8.73
C LYS A 95 1.26 7.50 -9.37
N ILE A 96 1.53 6.23 -9.07
CA ILE A 96 0.73 5.10 -9.54
C ILE A 96 -0.69 5.20 -8.98
N ILE A 97 -0.82 5.43 -7.66
CA ILE A 97 -2.11 5.58 -6.98
C ILE A 97 -2.87 6.77 -7.57
N MET A 98 -2.25 7.95 -7.65
CA MET A 98 -2.90 9.16 -8.16
C MET A 98 -3.38 9.02 -9.61
N ARG A 99 -2.72 8.18 -10.41
CA ARG A 99 -3.17 7.86 -11.76
C ARG A 99 -4.41 6.96 -11.78
N ALA A 100 -4.55 6.07 -10.80
CA ALA A 100 -5.68 5.14 -10.69
C ALA A 100 -6.93 5.79 -10.06
N VAL A 101 -6.74 6.66 -9.06
CA VAL A 101 -7.81 7.30 -8.28
C VAL A 101 -8.96 7.87 -9.11
N PRO A 102 -8.72 8.63 -10.21
CA PRO A 102 -9.83 9.15 -11.02
C PRO A 102 -10.72 8.04 -11.59
N TYR A 103 -10.11 6.96 -12.11
CA TYR A 103 -10.85 5.84 -12.69
C TYR A 103 -11.67 5.10 -11.63
N ASP A 104 -11.09 4.89 -10.43
CA ASP A 104 -11.80 4.27 -9.31
C ASP A 104 -12.99 5.12 -8.89
N ILE A 105 -12.85 6.44 -8.82
CA ILE A 105 -13.95 7.36 -8.51
C ILE A 105 -15.03 7.29 -9.59
N PHE A 106 -14.65 7.31 -10.87
CA PHE A 106 -15.58 7.21 -12.00
C PHE A 106 -16.38 5.90 -11.99
N LEU A 107 -15.81 4.82 -11.46
CA LEU A 107 -16.50 3.54 -11.32
C LEU A 107 -17.34 3.45 -10.04
N LEU A 108 -16.77 3.85 -8.91
CA LEU A 108 -17.38 3.71 -7.59
C LEU A 108 -18.60 4.61 -7.42
N LEU A 109 -18.55 5.87 -7.89
CA LEU A 109 -19.67 6.80 -7.75
C LEU A 109 -20.98 6.27 -8.38
N PRO A 110 -21.02 5.90 -9.67
CA PRO A 110 -22.25 5.37 -10.25
C PRO A 110 -22.62 4.03 -9.64
N ALA A 111 -21.66 3.15 -9.32
CA ALA A 111 -21.95 1.88 -8.67
C ALA A 111 -22.67 2.07 -7.33
N VAL A 112 -22.14 2.94 -6.45
CA VAL A 112 -22.74 3.24 -5.15
C VAL A 112 -24.13 3.86 -5.31
N LEU A 113 -24.30 4.82 -6.23
CA LEU A 113 -25.59 5.46 -6.48
C LEU A 113 -26.63 4.46 -6.99
N LEU A 114 -26.26 3.62 -7.96
CA LEU A 114 -27.14 2.59 -8.51
C LEU A 114 -27.49 1.54 -7.46
N SER A 115 -26.50 1.06 -6.69
CA SER A 115 -26.72 0.11 -5.60
C SER A 115 -27.62 0.69 -4.51
N TRP A 116 -27.45 1.97 -4.15
CA TRP A 116 -28.31 2.63 -3.17
C TRP A 116 -29.75 2.78 -3.68
N ILE A 117 -29.94 3.21 -4.93
CA ILE A 117 -31.28 3.35 -5.54
C ILE A 117 -31.97 1.98 -5.64
N ALA A 118 -31.27 0.98 -6.21
CA ALA A 118 -31.82 -0.36 -6.39
C ALA A 118 -32.11 -1.02 -5.04
N GLY A 119 -31.14 -1.00 -4.12
CA GLY A 119 -31.28 -1.59 -2.79
C GLY A 119 -32.46 -1.02 -2.01
N ASN A 120 -32.63 0.31 -2.00
CA ASN A 120 -33.76 0.94 -1.33
C ASN A 120 -35.10 0.59 -1.99
N LYS A 121 -35.17 0.56 -3.33
CA LYS A 121 -36.41 0.21 -4.05
C LYS A 121 -36.82 -1.24 -3.81
N PHE A 122 -35.89 -2.18 -3.91
CA PHE A 122 -36.17 -3.58 -3.64
C PHE A 122 -36.49 -3.83 -2.16
N GLY A 123 -35.77 -3.18 -1.24
CA GLY A 123 -36.05 -3.25 0.18
C GLY A 123 -37.45 -2.73 0.52
N ALA A 124 -37.88 -1.62 -0.10
CA ALA A 124 -39.22 -1.07 0.09
C ALA A 124 -40.32 -1.96 -0.53
N PHE A 125 -40.05 -2.66 -1.63
CA PHE A 125 -41.02 -3.58 -2.24
C PHE A 125 -41.20 -4.88 -1.44
N ALA A 126 -40.14 -5.32 -0.75
CA ALA A 126 -40.15 -6.56 0.03
C ALA A 126 -40.68 -6.41 1.47
N ALA A 127 -40.84 -5.18 1.95
CA ALA A 127 -41.37 -4.84 3.28
C ALA A 127 -42.90 -4.68 3.24
#